data_AF-A0A9D8EHB7-F1
#
_entry.id   AF-A0A9D8EHB7-F1
#
_cell.length_a   1.000
_cell.length_b   1.000
_cell.length_c   1.000
_cell.angle_alpha   90.00
_cell.angle_beta   90.00
_cell.angle_gamma   90.00
#
_symmetry.space_group_name_H-M   'P 1'
#
loop_
_entity.id
_entity.type
_entity.pdbx_description
1 polymer ?
#
loop_
_entity_poly.entity_id
_entity_poly.type
_entity_poly.pdbx_seq_one_letter_code
_entity_poly.pdbx_strand_id
1 'polypeptide(L)' 'MNSSGKTDPRYVSLLILNEYFIKRTSLKNLINNYLDKNPLSDLDRRFLFEIVKGTVRFLLKIDYLIGVFSDIKIEKM' A
#
# COMPACT_ATOMS: atom_id res chain seq x y z
N MET A 1 14.32 10.96 -17.83
CA MET A 1 15.42 11.36 -16.92
C MET A 1 14.84 12.19 -15.79
N ASN A 2 14.98 11.71 -14.54
CA ASN A 2 14.99 12.44 -13.25
C ASN A 2 15.45 11.38 -12.23
N SER A 3 16.75 11.27 -11.94
CA SER A 3 17.54 12.05 -10.96
C SER A 3 17.58 11.35 -9.57
N SER A 4 18.68 10.62 -9.34
CA SER A 4 19.09 9.92 -8.10
C SER A 4 18.27 8.67 -7.70
N GLY A 5 18.97 7.55 -7.48
CA GLY A 5 18.42 6.24 -7.12
C GLY A 5 17.83 6.13 -5.72
N LYS A 6 16.82 6.94 -5.40
CA LYS A 6 15.99 6.78 -4.21
C LYS A 6 14.68 6.06 -4.58
N THR A 7 14.43 4.94 -3.93
CA THR A 7 13.18 4.20 -4.09
C THR A 7 12.00 5.07 -3.60
N ASP A 8 10.99 5.26 -4.45
CA ASP A 8 9.78 5.99 -4.08
C ASP A 8 8.93 5.17 -3.08
N PRO A 9 8.71 5.65 -1.84
CA PRO A 9 7.94 4.92 -0.85
C PRO A 9 6.46 4.73 -1.23
N ARG A 10 5.90 5.60 -2.09
CA ARG A 10 4.53 5.43 -2.61
C ARG A 10 4.45 4.22 -3.53
N TYR A 11 5.43 4.09 -4.42
CA TYR A 11 5.53 2.95 -5.33
C TYR A 11 5.68 1.63 -4.56
N VAL A 12 6.56 1.60 -3.55
CA VAL A 12 6.72 0.40 -2.69
C VAL A 12 5.44 0.09 -1.92
N SER A 13 4.75 1.11 -1.40
CA SER A 13 3.46 0.92 -0.71
C SER A 13 2.41 0.28 -1.61
N LEU A 14 2.33 0.72 -2.88
CA LEU A 14 1.42 0.14 -3.86
C LEU A 14 1.74 -1.33 -4.15
N LEU A 15 3.02 -1.68 -4.31
CA LEU A 15 3.45 -3.07 -4.53
C LEU A 15 3.08 -3.97 -3.34
N ILE A 16 3.31 -3.50 -2.12
CA ILE A 16 2.94 -4.25 -0.90
C ILE A 16 1.43 -4.47 -0.84
N LEU A 17 0.62 -3.42 -1.08
CA LEU A 17 -0.84 -3.54 -1.04
C LEU A 17 -1.36 -4.49 -2.12
N ASN A 18 -0.87 -4.37 -3.35
CA ASN A 18 -1.24 -5.26 -4.44
C ASN A 18 -0.94 -6.73 -4.08
N GLU A 19 0.25 -7.00 -3.56
CA GLU A 19 0.63 -8.36 -3.15
C GLU A 19 -0.18 -8.86 -1.96
N TYR A 20 -0.48 -8.00 -0.99
CA TYR A 20 -1.32 -8.33 0.17
C TYR A 20 -2.72 -8.76 -0.26
N PHE A 21 -3.38 -8.00 -1.14
CA PHE A 21 -4.74 -8.31 -1.59
C PHE A 21 -4.80 -9.54 -2.50
N ILE A 22 -3.77 -9.79 -3.32
CA ILE A 22 -3.71 -10.98 -4.18
C ILE A 22 -3.38 -12.25 -3.38
N LYS A 23 -2.33 -12.21 -2.56
CA LYS A 23 -1.75 -13.42 -1.92
C LYS A 23 -2.27 -13.69 -0.51
N ARG A 24 -3.04 -12.77 0.09
CA ARG A 24 -3.56 -12.85 1.47
C ARG A 24 -2.50 -13.26 2.52
N THR A 25 -1.26 -12.82 2.32
CA THR A 25 -0.13 -13.15 3.21
C THR A 25 -0.08 -12.17 4.39
N SER A 26 0.68 -12.52 5.43
CA SER A 26 0.91 -11.61 6.56
C SER A 26 1.47 -10.26 6.09
N LEU A 27 0.73 -9.17 6.36
CA LEU A 27 1.11 -7.81 6.00
C LEU A 27 2.47 -7.41 6.59
N LYS A 28 2.75 -7.84 7.83
CA LYS A 28 4.03 -7.60 8.50
C LYS A 28 5.18 -8.22 7.73
N ASN A 29 5.02 -9.46 7.26
CA ASN A 29 6.06 -10.16 6.53
C ASN A 29 6.30 -9.52 5.17
N LEU A 30 5.24 -9.11 4.47
CA LEU A 30 5.37 -8.37 3.21
C LEU A 30 6.13 -7.06 3.41
N ILE A 31 5.74 -6.23 4.39
CA ILE A 31 6.42 -4.95 4.66
C ILE A 31 7.92 -5.19 4.91
N ASN A 32 8.28 -6.13 5.78
CA ASN A 32 9.68 -6.43 6.07
C ASN A 32 10.44 -6.87 4.82
N ASN A 33 9.88 -7.79 4.03
CA ASN A 33 10.51 -8.25 2.78
C ASN A 33 10.78 -7.12 1.78
N TYR A 34 9.88 -6.13 1.69
CA TYR A 34 10.07 -4.98 0.81
C TYR A 34 11.07 -3.97 1.38
N LEU A 35 11.08 -3.75 2.70
CA LEU A 35 12.04 -2.85 3.37
C LEU A 35 13.47 -3.41 3.39
N ASP A 36 13.63 -4.73 3.39
CA ASP A 36 14.94 -5.38 3.29
C ASP A 36 15.55 -5.22 1.88
N LYS A 37 14.69 -5.22 0.85
CA LYS A 37 15.09 -5.07 -0.56
C LYS A 37 15.22 -3.61 -1.02
N ASN A 38 14.57 -2.68 -0.32
CA ASN A 38 14.51 -1.28 -0.68
C ASN A 38 14.96 -0.42 0.49
N PRO A 39 16.21 0.06 0.52
CA PRO A 39 16.68 0.94 1.58
C PRO A 39 15.95 2.29 1.51
N LEU A 40 14.97 2.46 2.39
CA LEU A 40 14.22 3.69 2.59
C LEU A 40 14.73 4.42 3.85
N SER A 41 14.65 5.76 3.82
CA SER A 41 14.92 6.59 5.01
C SER A 41 13.89 6.32 6.10
N ASP A 42 14.19 6.68 7.35
CA ASP A 42 13.23 6.49 8.46
C ASP A 42 11.91 7.24 8.24
N LEU A 43 11.96 8.41 7.60
CA LEU A 43 10.77 9.17 7.24
C LEU A 43 9.93 8.41 6.20
N ASP A 44 10.57 7.90 5.16
CA ASP A 44 9.92 7.14 4.09
C ASP A 44 9.35 5.81 4.60
N ARG A 45 10.05 5.15 5.54
CA ARG A 45 9.57 3.94 6.23
C ARG A 45 8.30 4.24 7.01
N ARG A 46 8.27 5.33 7.80
CA ARG A 46 7.07 5.75 8.55
C ARG A 46 5.91 6.04 7.61
N PHE A 47 6.17 6.79 6.54
CA PHE A 47 5.16 7.08 5.52
C PHE A 47 4.59 5.79 4.92
N LEU A 48 5.45 4.86 4.50
CA LEU A 48 5.04 3.55 3.97
C LEU A 48 4.18 2.78 4.98
N PHE A 49 4.58 2.75 6.25
CA PHE A 49 3.82 2.07 7.30
C PHE A 49 2.41 2.66 7.46
N GLU A 50 2.29 3.98 7.50
CA GLU A 50 0.99 4.67 7.61
C GLU A 50 0.10 4.40 6.39
N ILE A 51 0.65 4.46 5.18
CA ILE A 51 -0.12 4.16 3.97
C ILE A 51 -0.56 2.69 3.96
N VAL A 52 0.37 1.75 4.12
CA VAL A 52 0.07 0.32 3.99
C VAL A 52 -0.89 -0.15 5.09
N LYS A 53 -0.59 0.14 6.36
CA LYS A 53 -1.47 -0.27 7.47
C LYS A 53 -2.77 0.52 7.47
N GLY A 54 -2.73 1.81 7.14
CA GLY A 54 -3.90 2.66 7.05
C GLY A 54 -4.89 2.13 6.02
N THR A 55 -4.42 1.84 4.80
CA THR A 55 -5.27 1.28 3.73
C THR A 55 -5.91 -0.04 4.15
N VAL A 56 -5.15 -0.97 4.71
CA VAL A 56 -5.70 -2.25 5.17
C VAL A 56 -6.71 -2.06 6.30
N ARG A 57 -6.41 -1.19 7.27
CA ARG A 57 -7.30 -0.89 8.41
C ARG A 57 -8.62 -0.25 7.96
N PHE A 58 -8.56 0.63 6.96
CA PHE A 58 -9.71 1.39 6.48
C PHE A 58 -10.33 0.85 5.20
N LEU A 59 -10.00 -0.38 4.79
CA LEU A 59 -10.43 -0.98 3.52
C LEU A 59 -11.92 -0.79 3.24
N LEU A 60 -12.80 -1.26 4.14
CA LEU A 60 -14.26 -1.14 3.96
C LEU A 60 -14.74 0.31 3.85
N LYS A 61 -14.09 1.23 4.56
CA LYS A 61 -14.43 2.66 4.49
C LYS A 61 -13.96 3.26 3.17
N ILE A 62 -12.78 2.87 2.69
CA ILE A 62 -12.25 3.29 1.40
C ILE A 62 -13.13 2.75 0.28
N ASP A 63 -13.48 1.46 0.30
CA ASP A 63 -14.36 0.82 -0.68
C ASP A 63 -15.75 1.47 -0.68
N TYR A 64 -16.30 1.77 0.49
CA TYR A 64 -17.54 2.54 0.60
C TYR A 64 -17.43 3.92 -0.06
N LEU A 65 -16.37 4.68 0.24
CA LEU A 65 -16.16 5.99 -0.36
C LEU A 65 -15.99 5.90 -1.88
N ILE A 66 -15.21 4.93 -2.37
CA ILE A 66 -15.08 4.66 -3.81
C ILE A 66 -16.45 4.33 -4.40
N GLY A 67 -17.25 3.49 -3.73
CA GLY A 67 -18.61 3.14 -4.15
C GLY A 67 -19.59 4.32 -4.17
N VAL A 68 -19.42 5.30 -3.29
CA VAL A 68 -20.23 6.54 -3.31
C VAL A 68 -19.92 7.41 -4.53
N PHE A 69 -18.65 7.44 -4.95
CA PHE A 69 -18.19 8.26 -6.08
C PHE A 69 -18.07 7.50 -7.40
N SER A 70 -18.31 6.19 -7.39
CA SER A 70 -18.31 5.35 -8.59
C SER A 70 -19.73 4.90 -8.91
N ASP A 71 -20.11 4.92 -10.18
CA ASP A 71 -21.39 4.35 -10.63
C ASP A 71 -21.40 2.80 -10.58
N ILE A 72 -20.50 2.19 -9.80
CA ILE A 72 -20.33 0.75 -9.66
C ILE A 72 -20.95 0.32 -8.33
N LYS A 73 -21.97 -0.55 -8.40
CA LYS A 73 -22.57 -1.14 -7.19
C LYS A 73 -21.52 -1.98 -6.45
N ILE A 74 -21.32 -1.68 -5.16
CA ILE A 74 -20.34 -2.33 -4.27
C ILE A 74 -20.49 -3.87 -4.26
N GLU A 75 -21.69 -4.41 -4.48
CA GLU A 75 -21.93 -5.87 -4.59
C GLU A 75 -21.15 -6.57 -5.72
N LYS A 76 -20.52 -5.83 -6.64
CA LYS A 76 -19.71 -6.36 -7.76
C LYS A 76 -18.19 -6.19 -7.59
N MET A 77 -17.72 -5.60 -6.49
CA MET A 77 -16.29 -5.48 -6.17
C MET A 77 -15.86 -6.58 -5.19
#